data_AF-A0A089QGC9-F1
#
_entry.id   AF-A0A089QGC9-F1
#
_cell.length_a   1.000
_cell.length_b   1.000
_cell.length_c   1.000
_cell.angle_alpha   90.00
_cell.angle_beta   90.00
_cell.angle_gamma   90.00
#
_symmetry.space_group_name_H-M   'P 1'
#
loop_
_entity.id
_entity.type
_entity.pdbx_description
1 polymer ?
#
loop_
_entity_poly.entity_id
_entity_poly.type
_entity_poly.pdbx_seq_one_letter_code
_entity_poly.pdbx_strand_id
1 'polypeptide(L)'
;MKAEYSQVEKVLDVLNYWCARYKYDEGDLYLALTRTVSMPIVDAFKPFKRIEVDAYFVEKANIALAAYKMFDTEDRNYMAKVIPFFRQMDASNNAELKEGQQKVERVFTDDQVLL
;
A
#
# COMPACT_ATOMS: atom_id res chain seq x y z
N MET A 1 10.73 -16.27 -23.81
CA MET A 1 9.33 -16.34 -23.34
C MET A 1 9.04 -15.01 -22.67
N LYS A 2 8.05 -14.24 -23.14
CA LYS A 2 7.62 -13.03 -22.43
C LYS A 2 7.04 -13.51 -21.11
N ALA A 3 7.63 -13.09 -19.97
CA ALA A 3 7.06 -13.38 -18.67
C ALA A 3 5.66 -12.74 -18.65
N GLU A 4 4.63 -13.56 -18.75
CA GLU A 4 3.28 -13.13 -18.42
C GLU A 4 3.31 -12.83 -16.92
N TYR A 5 3.40 -11.55 -16.58
CA TYR A 5 3.19 -11.09 -15.21
C TYR A 5 1.89 -11.72 -14.71
N SER A 6 1.95 -12.40 -13.57
CA SER A 6 0.76 -12.92 -12.91
C SER A 6 -0.21 -11.77 -12.65
N GLN A 7 -1.52 -12.02 -12.67
CA GLN A 7 -2.49 -10.95 -12.45
C GLN A 7 -2.29 -10.30 -11.07
N VAL A 8 -1.86 -11.11 -10.10
CA VAL A 8 -1.47 -10.67 -8.76
C VAL A 8 -0.36 -9.63 -8.78
N GLU A 9 0.73 -9.89 -9.51
CA GLU A 9 1.87 -8.95 -9.62
C GLU A 9 1.43 -7.60 -10.18
N LYS A 10 0.54 -7.59 -11.18
CA LYS A 10 0.03 -6.33 -11.75
C LYS A 10 -0.73 -5.49 -10.73
N VAL A 11 -1.51 -6.14 -9.86
CA VAL A 11 -2.23 -5.44 -8.79
C VAL A 11 -1.25 -4.94 -7.72
N LEU A 12 -0.31 -5.79 -7.29
CA LEU A 12 0.70 -5.42 -6.30
C LEU A 12 1.60 -4.28 -6.77
N ASP A 13 2.02 -4.26 -8.04
CA ASP A 13 2.84 -3.18 -8.60
C ASP A 13 2.14 -1.83 -8.53
N VAL A 14 0.84 -1.80 -8.86
CA VAL A 14 0.05 -0.56 -8.79
C VAL A 14 -0.16 -0.12 -7.33
N LEU A 15 -0.44 -1.06 -6.43
CA LEU A 15 -0.59 -0.76 -5.00
C LEU A 15 0.71 -0.24 -4.38
N ASN A 16 1.84 -0.89 -4.66
CA ASN A 16 3.17 -0.48 -4.20
C ASN A 16 3.52 0.92 -4.71
N TYR A 17 3.24 1.21 -5.99
CA TYR A 17 3.43 2.54 -6.55
C TYR A 17 2.58 3.59 -5.83
N TRP A 18 1.29 3.32 -5.59
CA TRP A 18 0.41 4.24 -4.89
C TRP A 18 0.79 4.42 -3.42
N CYS A 19 1.17 3.35 -2.72
CA CYS A 19 1.67 3.43 -1.36
C CYS A 19 2.92 4.32 -1.30
N ALA A 20 3.91 4.05 -2.16
CA ALA A 20 5.15 4.82 -2.19
C ALA A 20 4.92 6.31 -2.49
N ARG A 21 3.99 6.62 -3.42
CA ARG A 21 3.69 7.98 -3.86
C ARG A 21 2.82 8.75 -2.87
N TYR A 22 1.77 8.13 -2.35
CA TYR A 22 0.72 8.82 -1.58
C TYR A 22 0.78 8.54 -0.08
N LYS A 23 1.68 7.64 0.36
CA LYS A 23 1.92 7.27 1.76
C LYS A 23 0.64 6.78 2.46
N TYR A 24 -0.06 5.84 1.81
CA TYR A 24 -1.23 5.15 2.33
C TYR A 24 -0.99 3.64 2.36
N ASP A 25 -1.63 2.97 3.32
CA ASP A 25 -1.61 1.52 3.49
C ASP A 25 -2.09 0.79 2.22
N GLU A 26 -1.31 -0.19 1.76
CA GLU A 26 -1.65 -1.03 0.60
C GLU A 26 -3.02 -1.71 0.78
N GLY A 27 -3.40 -2.05 2.01
CA GLY A 27 -4.69 -2.68 2.29
C GLY A 27 -5.88 -1.74 2.13
N ASP A 28 -5.75 -0.49 2.56
CA ASP A 28 -6.80 0.52 2.33
C ASP A 28 -6.92 0.86 0.84
N LEU A 29 -5.80 0.97 0.13
CA LEU A 29 -5.75 1.18 -1.32
C LEU A 29 -6.33 -0.02 -2.08
N TYR A 30 -6.05 -1.25 -1.65
CA TYR A 30 -6.63 -2.46 -2.22
C TYR A 30 -8.13 -2.54 -1.99
N LEU A 31 -8.61 -2.19 -0.80
CA LEU A 31 -10.04 -2.12 -0.50
C LEU A 31 -10.74 -1.08 -1.40
N ALA A 32 -10.13 0.09 -1.61
CA ALA A 32 -10.66 1.09 -2.53
C ALA A 32 -10.69 0.56 -3.97
N LEU A 33 -9.62 -0.11 -4.43
CA LEU A 33 -9.56 -0.74 -5.74
C LEU A 33 -10.68 -1.77 -5.93
N THR A 34 -10.93 -2.65 -4.96
CA THR A 34 -11.99 -3.67 -5.09
C THR A 34 -13.39 -3.05 -5.16
N ARG A 35 -13.64 -1.92 -4.49
CA ARG A 35 -14.91 -1.18 -4.61
C ARG A 35 -15.13 -0.64 -6.02
N THR A 36 -14.08 -0.38 -6.81
CA THR A 36 -14.23 0.09 -8.20
C THR A 36 -14.90 -0.92 -9.14
N VAL A 37 -15.12 -2.16 -8.69
CA VAL A 37 -15.97 -3.13 -9.40
C VAL A 37 -17.43 -2.67 -9.46
N SER A 38 -17.92 -1.99 -8.42
CA SER A 38 -19.32 -1.58 -8.28
C SER A 38 -19.54 -0.06 -8.26
N MET A 39 -18.48 0.74 -8.33
CA MET A 39 -18.57 2.20 -8.37
C MET A 39 -17.42 2.86 -9.16
N PRO A 40 -17.57 4.13 -9.57
CA PRO A 40 -16.52 4.86 -10.26
C PRO A 40 -15.22 4.98 -9.43
N ILE A 41 -14.06 4.98 -10.11
CA ILE A 41 -12.74 5.12 -9.49
C ILE A 41 -12.66 6.38 -8.61
N VAL A 42 -13.16 7.51 -9.12
CA VAL A 42 -13.16 8.80 -8.41
C VAL A 42 -13.89 8.69 -7.07
N ASP A 43 -15.03 7.99 -7.03
CA ASP A 43 -15.83 7.84 -5.82
C ASP A 43 -15.18 6.89 -4.83
N ALA A 44 -14.61 5.77 -5.31
CA ALA A 44 -13.92 4.80 -4.48
C ALA A 44 -12.71 5.39 -3.75
N PHE A 45 -12.00 6.32 -4.40
CA PHE A 45 -10.79 6.96 -3.86
C PHE A 45 -11.04 8.33 -3.22
N LYS A 46 -12.28 8.85 -3.23
CA LYS A 46 -12.67 10.11 -2.57
C LYS A 46 -12.26 10.22 -1.08
N PRO A 47 -12.25 9.14 -0.27
CA PRO A 47 -11.77 9.22 1.12
C PRO A 47 -10.27 9.56 1.25
N PHE A 48 -9.47 9.34 0.20
CA PHE A 48 -8.02 9.53 0.22
C PHE A 48 -7.66 10.95 -0.24
N LYS A 49 -7.78 11.93 0.68
CA LYS A 49 -7.63 13.36 0.39
C LYS A 49 -6.33 13.81 -0.29
N ARG A 50 -5.26 12.99 -0.21
CA ARG A 50 -3.94 13.28 -0.81
C ARG A 50 -3.76 12.69 -2.21
N ILE A 51 -4.70 11.86 -2.67
CA ILE A 51 -4.64 11.25 -4.00
C ILE A 51 -5.30 12.22 -4.98
N GLU A 52 -4.51 12.70 -5.94
CA GLU A 52 -5.04 13.37 -7.11
C GLU A 52 -5.42 12.30 -8.14
N VAL A 53 -6.71 12.20 -8.45
CA VAL A 53 -7.25 11.23 -9.41
C VAL A 53 -7.12 11.82 -10.82
N ASP A 54 -5.89 11.85 -11.34
CA ASP A 54 -5.58 12.29 -12.70
C ASP A 54 -5.71 11.15 -13.73
N ALA A 55 -5.48 11.47 -15.01
CA ALA A 55 -5.58 10.49 -16.10
C ALA A 55 -4.63 9.30 -15.92
N TYR A 56 -3.42 9.54 -15.38
CA TYR A 56 -2.42 8.50 -15.15
C TYR A 56 -2.83 7.57 -14.00
N PHE A 57 -3.38 8.13 -12.92
CA PHE A 57 -3.94 7.36 -11.83
C PHE A 57 -5.07 6.45 -12.33
N VAL A 58 -6.00 7.00 -13.11
CA VAL A 58 -7.13 6.25 -13.68
C VAL A 58 -6.63 5.14 -14.61
N GLU A 59 -5.60 5.38 -15.41
CA GLU A 59 -4.97 4.35 -16.25
C GLU A 59 -4.45 3.18 -15.39
N LYS A 60 -3.67 3.47 -14.34
CA LYS A 60 -3.14 2.44 -13.43
C LYS A 60 -4.24 1.69 -12.68
N ALA A 61 -5.26 2.41 -12.23
CA ALA A 61 -6.42 1.81 -11.58
C ALA A 61 -7.17 0.85 -12.52
N ASN A 62 -7.35 1.21 -13.79
CA ASN A 62 -7.98 0.34 -14.77
C ASN A 62 -7.16 -0.93 -15.06
N ILE A 63 -5.83 -0.82 -15.14
CA ILE A 63 -4.95 -1.98 -15.30
C ILE A 63 -5.10 -2.94 -14.11
N ALA A 64 -5.02 -2.41 -12.89
CA ALA A 64 -5.16 -3.22 -11.68
C ALA A 64 -6.57 -3.82 -11.55
N LEU A 65 -7.62 -3.07 -11.91
CA LEU A 65 -9.00 -3.55 -11.90
C LEU A 65 -9.23 -4.67 -12.93
N ALA A 66 -8.67 -4.54 -14.14
CA ALA A 66 -8.75 -5.58 -15.15
C ALA A 66 -8.08 -6.88 -14.68
N ALA A 67 -6.90 -6.78 -14.08
CA ALA A 67 -6.20 -7.92 -13.48
C ALA A 67 -6.99 -8.53 -12.32
N TYR A 68 -7.52 -7.71 -11.41
CA TYR A 68 -8.35 -8.16 -10.28
C TYR A 68 -9.60 -8.92 -10.74
N LYS A 69 -10.26 -8.47 -11.82
CA LYS A 69 -11.43 -9.16 -12.38
C LYS A 69 -11.11 -10.54 -12.95
N MET A 70 -9.84 -10.81 -13.26
CA MET A 70 -9.38 -12.12 -13.72
C MET A 70 -8.93 -13.04 -12.57
N PHE A 71 -8.94 -12.57 -11.31
CA PHE A 71 -8.51 -13.38 -10.18
C PHE A 71 -9.40 -14.59 -9.97
N ASP A 72 -8.76 -15.75 -9.88
CA ASP A 72 -9.38 -16.98 -9.41
C ASP A 72 -9.38 -17.06 -7.86
N THR A 73 -9.76 -18.22 -7.34
CA THR A 73 -9.81 -18.46 -5.89
C THR A 73 -8.41 -18.44 -5.26
N GLU A 74 -7.38 -18.92 -5.95
CA GLU A 74 -6.02 -18.95 -5.44
C GLU A 74 -5.41 -17.55 -5.37
N ASP A 75 -5.62 -16.72 -6.40
CA ASP A 75 -5.20 -15.32 -6.44
C ASP A 75 -5.82 -14.52 -5.29
N ARG A 76 -7.13 -14.70 -5.06
CA ARG A 76 -7.85 -14.03 -3.95
C ARG A 76 -7.32 -14.47 -2.59
N ASN A 77 -7.07 -15.76 -2.42
CA ASN A 77 -6.50 -16.30 -1.18
C ASN A 77 -5.07 -15.80 -0.94
N TYR A 78 -4.27 -15.67 -2.00
CA TYR A 78 -2.93 -15.13 -1.92
C TYR A 78 -2.96 -13.64 -1.52
N MET A 79 -3.77 -12.82 -2.19
CA MET A 79 -3.92 -11.40 -1.85
C MET A 79 -4.44 -11.20 -0.42
N ALA A 80 -5.37 -12.03 0.05
CA ALA A 80 -5.86 -11.99 1.42
C ALA A 80 -4.79 -12.34 2.46
N LYS A 81 -3.76 -13.12 2.10
CA LYS A 81 -2.59 -13.35 2.96
C LYS A 81 -1.64 -12.17 2.92
N VAL A 82 -1.30 -11.68 1.73
CA VAL A 82 -0.24 -10.67 1.53
C VAL A 82 -0.64 -9.28 2.04
N ILE A 83 -1.87 -8.84 1.84
CA ILE A 83 -2.32 -7.50 2.25
C ILE A 83 -2.18 -7.25 3.77
N PRO A 84 -2.58 -8.18 4.66
CA PRO A 84 -2.28 -8.07 6.09
C PRO A 84 -0.80 -8.10 6.46
N PHE A 85 0.06 -8.76 5.68
CA PHE A 85 1.51 -8.77 5.94
C PHE A 85 2.12 -7.37 5.76
N PHE A 86 1.67 -6.59 4.77
CA PHE A 86 2.12 -5.19 4.62
C PHE A 86 1.76 -4.34 5.84
N ARG A 87 0.54 -4.47 6.37
CA ARG A 87 0.10 -3.81 7.62
C ARG A 87 0.99 -4.15 8.81
N GLN A 88 1.41 -5.42 8.92
CA GLN A 88 2.27 -5.86 10.03
C GLN A 88 3.71 -5.40 9.87
N MET A 89 4.26 -5.41 8.65
CA MET A 89 5.62 -4.91 8.40
C MET A 89 5.73 -3.41 8.68
N ASP A 90 4.75 -2.60 8.28
CA ASP A 90 4.77 -1.16 8.57
C ASP A 90 4.56 -0.83 10.05
N ALA A 91 3.79 -1.64 10.77
CA ALA A 91 3.64 -1.51 12.22
C ALA A 91 4.93 -1.86 12.96
N SER A 92 5.60 -2.95 12.58
CA SER A 92 6.89 -3.37 13.15
C SER A 92 8.01 -2.40 12.80
N ASN A 93 8.10 -1.96 11.54
CA ASN A 93 9.08 -0.94 11.12
C ASN A 93 8.86 0.39 11.86
N ASN A 94 7.61 0.83 12.05
CA ASN A 94 7.33 2.03 12.85
C ASN A 94 7.64 1.83 14.35
N ALA A 95 7.44 0.63 14.89
CA ALA A 95 7.78 0.33 16.28
C ALA A 95 9.30 0.36 16.48
N GLU A 96 10.07 -0.27 15.60
CA GLU A 96 11.54 -0.27 15.63
C GLU A 96 12.12 1.12 15.40
N LEU A 97 11.54 1.93 14.49
CA LEU A 97 11.94 3.32 14.28
C LEU A 97 11.67 4.19 15.51
N LYS A 98 10.52 4.03 16.19
CA LYS A 98 10.21 4.75 17.44
C LYS A 98 11.14 4.33 18.58
N GLU A 99 11.47 3.05 18.69
CA GLU A 99 12.41 2.56 19.70
C GLU A 99 13.84 3.07 19.42
N GLY A 100 14.25 3.10 18.16
CA GLY A 100 15.52 3.69 17.72
C GLY A 100 15.59 5.19 18.02
N GLN A 101 14.52 5.94 17.73
CA GLN A 101 14.43 7.38 18.05
C GLN A 101 14.48 7.65 19.56
N GLN A 102 13.76 6.88 20.38
CA GLN A 102 13.83 7.01 21.85
C GLN A 102 15.22 6.67 22.41
N LYS A 103 15.92 5.67 21.83
CA LYS A 103 17.29 5.35 22.23
C LYS A 103 18.25 6.48 21.89
N VAL A 104 18.09 7.10 20.73
CA VAL A 104 18.90 8.25 20.32
C VAL A 104 18.63 9.47 21.20
N GLU A 105 17.37 9.78 21.51
CA GLU A 105 17.02 10.88 22.44
C GLU A 105 17.59 10.67 23.85
N ARG A 106 17.63 9.43 24.37
CA ARG A 106 18.29 9.14 25.66
C ARG A 106 19.79 9.42 25.64
N VAL A 107 20.49 9.05 24.56
CA VAL A 107 21.94 9.30 24.43
C VAL A 107 22.24 10.79 24.40
N PHE A 108 21.39 11.59 23.75
CA PHE A 108 21.56 13.05 23.72
C PHE A 108 21.21 13.75 25.04
N THR A 109 20.32 13.19 25.87
CA THR A 109 20.04 13.74 27.21
C THR A 109 21.08 13.37 28.25
N ASP A 110 21.70 12.19 28.13
CA ASP A 110 22.69 11.72 29.11
C ASP A 110 24.07 12.38 28.91
N ASP A 111 24.44 12.78 27.69
CA ASP A 111 25.69 13.50 27.39
C ASP A 111 25.62 15.02 27.65
N GLN A 112 24.46 15.57 28.06
CA GLN A 112 24.34 16.98 28.50
C GLN A 112 24.36 17.18 30.02
N VAL A 113 24.56 16.12 30.81
CA VAL A 113 24.69 16.21 32.27
C VAL A 113 26.08 15.74 32.70
N LEU A 114 27.13 16.47 32.31
CA LEU A 114 28.43 16.48 32.99
C LEU A 114 29.18 17.78 32.60
N LEU A 115 28.64 18.90 33.07
CA LEU A 115 29.39 20.14 33.32
C LEU A 115 29.34 20.42 34.82
#